data_AF-A0A7Y5RIE0-F1
#
_entry.id   AF-A0A7Y5RIE0-F1
#
_cell.length_a   1.000
_cell.length_b   1.000
_cell.length_c   1.000
_cell.angle_alpha   90.00
_cell.angle_beta   90.00
_cell.angle_gamma   90.00
#
_symmetry.space_group_name_H-M   'P 1'
#
loop_
_entity.id
_entity.type
_entity.pdbx_description
1 polymer ?
#
loop_
_entity_poly.entity_id
_entity_poly.type
_entity_poly.pdbx_seq_one_letter_code
_entity_poly.pdbx_strand_id
1 'polypeptide(L)' 'VTIRRIGEPVQVDPEALGLLTSAGVVPGARVDVTRDGARVVVVRDGGEPSTGVSLPDDVAVHVYCQTA' A
#
# COMPACT_ATOMS: atom_id res chain seq x y z
N VAL A 1 -2.93 7.99 -5.38
CA VAL A 1 -2.24 7.24 -6.46
C VAL A 1 -3.03 5.98 -6.83
N THR A 2 -2.83 5.42 -8.04
CA THR A 2 -3.44 4.14 -8.43
C THR A 2 -2.40 3.03 -8.41
N ILE A 3 -2.68 1.94 -7.69
CA ILE A 3 -1.79 0.77 -7.62
C ILE A 3 -1.80 0.04 -8.96
N ARG A 4 -0.62 -0.35 -9.44
CA ARG A 4 -0.44 -1.02 -10.74
C ARG A 4 0.04 -2.45 -10.62
N ARG A 5 1.00 -2.71 -9.74
CA ARG A 5 1.50 -4.06 -9.49
C ARG A 5 2.17 -4.14 -8.13
N ILE A 6 2.25 -5.35 -7.62
CA ILE A 6 3.04 -5.73 -6.45
C ILE A 6 4.29 -6.44 -6.98
N GLY A 7 5.46 -6.15 -6.43
CA GLY A 7 6.72 -6.77 -6.83
C GLY A 7 6.79 -8.24 -6.42
N GLU A 8 7.51 -9.04 -7.20
CA GLU A 8 7.70 -10.49 -6.98
C GLU A 8 8.12 -10.87 -5.55
N PRO A 9 9.00 -10.12 -4.84
CA PRO A 9 9.40 -10.49 -3.47
C PRO A 9 8.21 -10.55 -2.49
N VAL A 10 7.27 -9.62 -2.61
CA VAL A 10 6.07 -9.59 -1.76
C VAL A 10 5.02 -10.60 -2.24
N GLN A 11 4.98 -10.94 -3.53
CA GLN A 11 3.98 -11.89 -4.05
C GLN A 11 4.10 -13.31 -3.49
N VAL A 12 5.29 -13.69 -3.01
CA VAL A 12 5.53 -15.00 -2.38
C VAL A 12 5.44 -14.95 -0.85
N ASP A 13 5.23 -13.77 -0.27
CA ASP A 13 5.09 -13.55 1.16
C ASP A 13 3.61 -13.39 1.55
N PRO A 14 2.99 -14.40 2.18
CA PRO A 14 1.58 -14.37 2.52
C PRO A 14 1.25 -13.32 3.61
N GLU A 15 2.18 -13.00 4.50
CA GLU A 15 1.97 -12.01 5.55
C GLU A 15 1.92 -10.61 4.95
N ALA A 16 2.90 -10.29 4.09
CA ALA A 16 2.93 -9.03 3.37
C ALA A 16 1.72 -8.85 2.44
N LEU A 17 1.31 -9.89 1.71
CA LEU A 17 0.09 -9.85 0.89
C LEU A 17 -1.17 -9.63 1.74
N GLY A 18 -1.26 -10.27 2.91
CA GLY A 18 -2.37 -10.07 3.85
C GLY A 18 -2.44 -8.62 4.34
N LEU A 19 -1.29 -8.05 4.71
CA LEU A 19 -1.19 -6.65 5.14
C LEU A 19 -1.60 -5.68 4.02
N LEU A 20 -1.08 -5.85 2.81
CA LEU A 20 -1.45 -5.03 1.65
C LEU A 20 -2.95 -5.14 1.34
N THR A 21 -3.50 -6.35 1.39
CA THR A 21 -4.93 -6.59 1.16
C THR A 21 -5.78 -5.88 2.21
N SER A 22 -5.41 -5.97 3.49
CA SER A 22 -6.08 -5.26 4.58
C SER A 22 -6.03 -3.73 4.38
N ALA A 23 -4.90 -3.21 3.93
CA ALA A 23 -4.71 -1.80 3.59
C ALA A 23 -5.48 -1.35 2.33
N GLY A 24 -6.07 -2.26 1.54
CA GLY A 24 -6.69 -1.93 0.25
C GLY A 24 -5.67 -1.67 -0.87
N VAL A 25 -4.41 -2.08 -0.67
CA VAL A 25 -3.32 -1.96 -1.64
C VAL A 25 -3.34 -3.17 -2.57
N VAL A 26 -4.21 -3.14 -3.56
CA VAL A 26 -4.33 -4.17 -4.59
C VAL A 26 -4.24 -3.53 -5.98
N PRO A 27 -3.71 -4.23 -7.01
CA PRO A 27 -3.67 -3.69 -8.36
C PRO A 27 -5.03 -3.16 -8.84
N GLY A 28 -5.05 -1.95 -9.37
CA GLY A 28 -6.25 -1.23 -9.79
C GLY A 28 -6.89 -0.35 -8.71
N ALA A 29 -6.56 -0.54 -7.44
CA ALA A 29 -7.09 0.29 -6.35
C ALA A 29 -6.53 1.72 -6.39
N ARG A 30 -7.36 2.69 -6.01
CA ARG A 30 -6.95 4.07 -5.73
C ARG A 30 -6.81 4.24 -4.22
N VAL A 31 -5.69 4.83 -3.80
CA VAL A 31 -5.36 5.07 -2.40
C VAL A 31 -4.63 6.39 -2.24
N ASP A 32 -4.78 7.00 -1.07
CA ASP A 32 -3.96 8.10 -0.61
C ASP A 32 -2.78 7.56 0.19
N VAL A 33 -1.59 8.11 -0.05
CA VAL A 33 -0.35 7.63 0.57
C VAL A 33 0.41 8.80 1.17
N THR A 34 0.86 8.61 2.40
CA THR A 34 1.67 9.59 3.13
C THR A 34 2.90 8.88 3.69
N ARG A 35 4.08 9.48 3.50
CA ARG A 35 5.31 9.00 4.15
C ARG A 35 5.39 9.54 5.57
N ASP A 36 5.66 8.66 6.52
CA ASP A 36 5.89 8.96 7.93
C ASP A 36 7.18 8.25 8.38
N GLY A 37 8.31 8.95 8.29
CA GLY A 37 9.63 8.36 8.54
C GLY A 37 9.91 7.14 7.67
N ALA A 38 10.12 5.98 8.31
CA ALA A 38 10.37 4.68 7.66
C ALA A 38 9.08 3.87 7.43
N ARG A 39 7.92 4.54 7.41
CA ARG A 39 6.62 3.92 7.18
C ARG A 39 5.87 4.66 6.09
N VAL A 40 4.99 3.94 5.41
CA VAL A 40 4.04 4.50 4.44
C VAL A 40 2.64 4.27 4.98
N VAL A 41 1.94 5.35 5.30
CA VAL A 41 0.54 5.29 5.71
C VAL A 41 -0.32 5.30 4.45
N VAL A 42 -1.17 4.30 4.31
CA VAL A 42 -2.10 4.16 3.19
C VAL A 42 -3.53 4.33 3.68
N VAL A 43 -4.26 5.23 3.06
CA VAL A 43 -5.69 5.44 3.29
C VAL A 43 -6.42 5.08 2.00
N ARG A 44 -7.53 4.34 2.09
CA ARG A 44 -8.35 4.03 0.90
C ARG A 44 -8.95 5.32 0.35
N ASP A 45 -9.15 5.39 -0.97
CA ASP A 45 -9.76 6.56 -1.61
C ASP A 45 -11.09 6.94 -0.94
N GLY A 46 -11.18 8.19 -0.48
CA GLY A 46 -12.34 8.71 0.25
C GLY A 46 -12.46 8.27 1.72
N GLY A 47 -11.47 7.54 2.26
CA GLY A 47 -11.41 7.14 3.66
C GLY A 47 -10.90 8.25 4.59
N GLU A 48 -11.19 8.13 5.88
CA GLU A 48 -10.69 9.07 6.90
C GLU A 48 -9.20 8.80 7.20
N PRO A 49 -8.38 9.83 7.50
CA PRO A 49 -6.96 9.65 7.83
C PRO A 49 -6.71 8.70 9.01
N SER A 50 -7.64 8.64 9.97
CA SER A 50 -7.63 7.74 11.13
C SER A 50 -7.76 6.26 10.76
N THR A 51 -8.24 5.96 9.55
CA THR A 51 -8.34 4.59 9.02
C THR A 51 -7.09 4.14 8.27
N GLY A 52 -6.06 4.99 8.24
CA GLY A 52 -4.81 4.72 7.56
C GLY A 52 -4.09 3.48 8.10
N VAL A 53 -3.68 2.60 7.20
CA VAL A 53 -2.86 1.42 7.53
C VAL A 53 -1.40 1.76 7.32
N SER A 54 -0.58 1.56 8.36
CA SER A 54 0.86 1.83 8.32
C SER A 54 1.62 0.62 7.78
N LEU A 55 2.18 0.76 6.57
CA LEU A 55 3.06 -0.23 5.96
C LEU A 55 4.52 0.03 6.35
N PRO A 56 5.30 -1.02 6.65
CA PRO A 56 6.74 -0.89 6.77
C PRO A 56 7.38 -0.62 5.40
N ASP A 57 8.53 0.07 5.39
CA ASP A 57 9.20 0.48 4.15
C ASP A 57 9.57 -0.70 3.24
N ASP A 58 10.02 -1.82 3.82
CA ASP A 58 10.41 -3.02 3.07
C ASP A 58 9.25 -3.65 2.29
N VAL A 59 8.01 -3.50 2.76
CA VAL A 59 6.82 -3.91 2.00
C VAL A 59 6.41 -2.83 1.01
N ALA A 60 6.39 -1.57 1.44
CA ALA A 60 5.91 -0.44 0.64
C ALA A 60 6.76 -0.21 -0.62
N VAL A 61 8.07 -0.44 -0.57
CA VAL A 61 9.00 -0.29 -1.71
C VAL A 61 8.68 -1.26 -2.86
N HIS A 62 7.98 -2.34 -2.59
CA HIS A 62 7.54 -3.31 -3.61
C HIS A 62 6.17 -3.00 -4.22
N VAL A 63 5.52 -1.89 -3.84
CA VAL A 63 4.23 -1.48 -4.40
C VAL A 63 4.45 -0.41 -5.47
N TYR A 64 4.11 -0.74 -6.72
CA TYR A 64 4.24 0.18 -7.84
C TYR A 64 2.90 0.85 -8.13
N CYS A 65 2.91 2.17 -8.21
CA CYS A 65 1.73 2.97 -8.47
C CYS A 65 1.96 3.97 -9.60
N GLN A 66 0.87 4.49 -10.16
CA GLN A 66 0.87 5.60 -11.08
C GLN A 66 0.17 6.80 -10.43
N THR A 67 0.79 7.97 -10.54
CA THR A 67 0.16 9.25 -10.22
C THR A 67 -0.72 9.66 -11.39
N ALA A 68 -1.95 10.08 -11.10
CA ALA A 68 -2.86 10.63 -12.10
C ALA A 68 -2.41 12.03 -12.53
#